data_AF-A0A241WIK6-F1
#
_entry.id   AF-A0A241WIK6-F1
#
_cell.length_a   1.000
_cell.length_b   1.000
_cell.length_c   1.000
_cell.angle_alpha   90.00
_cell.angle_beta   90.00
_cell.angle_gamma   90.00
#
_symmetry.space_group_name_H-M   'P 1'
#
loop_
_entity.id
_entity.type
_entity.pdbx_description
1 polymer ?
#
loop_
_entity_poly.entity_id
_entity_poly.type
_entity_poly.pdbx_seq_one_letter_code
_entity_poly.pdbx_strand_id
1 'polypeptide(L)'
;MQKVFKKSMIQKVSLVATVLLSSGMSYAAVCNKTINNNAVGSLTIPSGATCILNGTSVDGNVSVQKNGTFILNNSSVSGSVQADTAKAIKLINSSVEGDVKATQVATSLSLDKSMISGNLYCSSLVKLSANMSSIEGKTIGKCK
;
A
#
# COMPACT_ATOMS: atom_id res chain seq x y z
N MET A 1 54.74 28.06 33.88
CA MET A 1 55.57 26.84 33.85
C MET A 1 54.76 25.71 33.23
N GLN A 2 54.98 25.38 31.95
CA GLN A 2 54.53 24.12 31.35
C GLN A 2 55.61 23.70 30.34
N LYS A 3 56.42 22.69 30.69
CA LYS A 3 57.31 21.95 29.80
C LYS A 3 56.91 20.48 29.97
N VAL A 4 56.31 19.85 28.95
CA VAL A 4 56.96 19.06 27.88
C VAL A 4 57.81 17.93 28.46
N PHE A 5 57.52 16.66 28.14
CA PHE A 5 58.44 15.71 27.48
C PHE A 5 57.82 14.30 27.32
N LYS A 6 57.78 13.82 26.05
CA LYS A 6 58.03 12.47 25.46
C LYS A 6 57.79 11.22 26.36
N LYS A 7 57.29 10.06 25.89
CA LYS A 7 57.60 9.31 24.66
C LYS A 7 56.75 8.02 24.60
N SER A 8 56.46 7.56 23.37
CA SER A 8 56.40 6.14 22.92
C SER A 8 55.19 5.23 23.22
N MET A 9 54.69 4.62 22.14
CA MET A 9 54.57 3.15 21.92
C MET A 9 53.14 2.57 21.66
N ILE A 10 52.89 2.25 20.37
CA ILE A 10 52.22 1.04 19.85
C ILE A 10 50.69 0.86 20.04
N GLN A 11 49.97 1.12 18.92
CA GLN A 11 48.97 0.26 18.27
C GLN A 11 47.61 0.01 18.96
N LYS A 12 46.50 0.38 18.30
CA LYS A 12 45.44 -0.54 17.79
C LYS A 12 44.08 0.13 17.53
N VAL A 13 43.61 -0.07 16.29
CA VAL A 13 42.22 -0.31 15.84
C VAL A 13 41.27 0.89 15.72
N SER A 14 40.87 1.08 14.46
CA SER A 14 39.81 1.94 13.92
C SER A 14 38.46 1.79 14.63
N LEU A 15 37.78 2.92 14.82
CA LEU A 15 36.32 2.97 14.92
C LEU A 15 35.79 3.75 13.72
N VAL A 16 35.72 3.07 12.57
CA VAL A 16 34.82 3.48 11.48
C VAL A 16 33.44 3.01 11.92
N ALA A 17 32.60 3.93 12.38
CA ALA A 17 31.19 3.65 12.65
C ALA A 17 30.48 3.41 11.31
N THR A 18 30.49 2.17 10.84
CA THR A 18 29.71 1.75 9.67
C THR A 18 28.24 1.80 10.09
N VAL A 19 27.55 2.89 9.77
CA VAL A 19 26.09 2.98 9.88
C VAL A 19 25.53 1.95 8.90
N LEU A 20 25.07 0.81 9.43
CA LEU A 20 24.27 -0.14 8.66
C LEU A 20 22.91 0.52 8.42
N LEU A 21 22.80 1.30 7.34
CA LEU A 21 21.52 1.68 6.76
C LEU A 21 20.90 0.38 6.23
N SER A 22 20.20 -0.35 7.10
CA SER A 22 19.30 -1.42 6.69
C SER A 22 18.15 -0.76 5.93
N SER A 23 18.38 -0.50 4.65
CA SER A 23 17.31 -0.16 3.72
C SER A 23 16.40 -1.38 3.67
N GLY A 24 15.27 -1.29 4.38
CA GLY A 24 14.18 -2.24 4.27
C GLY A 24 13.67 -2.19 2.83
N MET A 25 14.26 -3.01 1.97
CA MET A 25 13.82 -3.18 0.61
C MET A 25 12.48 -3.91 0.69
N SER A 26 11.40 -3.12 0.81
CA SER A 26 10.05 -3.63 0.82
C SER A 26 9.75 -4.14 -0.59
N TYR A 27 10.07 -5.41 -0.83
CA TYR A 27 9.70 -6.09 -2.04
C TYR A 27 8.17 -6.17 -2.05
N ALA A 28 7.53 -5.54 -3.03
CA ALA A 28 6.10 -5.70 -3.20
C ALA A 28 5.81 -7.18 -3.46
N ALA A 29 5.09 -7.83 -2.55
CA ALA A 29 4.73 -9.23 -2.69
C ALA A 29 3.66 -9.38 -3.77
N VAL A 30 3.78 -10.43 -4.58
CA VAL A 30 2.82 -10.69 -5.65
C VAL A 30 1.60 -11.40 -5.08
N CYS A 31 0.42 -10.80 -5.24
CA CYS A 31 -0.85 -11.40 -4.86
C CYS A 31 -1.65 -11.81 -6.09
N ASN A 32 -1.75 -13.12 -6.34
CA ASN A 32 -2.52 -13.71 -7.43
C ASN A 32 -3.57 -14.72 -6.93
N LYS A 33 -3.84 -14.74 -5.63
CA LYS A 33 -4.75 -15.67 -4.96
C LYS A 33 -5.30 -15.05 -3.66
N THR A 34 -6.03 -15.83 -2.90
CA THR A 34 -6.51 -15.45 -1.57
C THR A 34 -5.41 -15.50 -0.51
N ILE A 35 -5.33 -14.47 0.33
CA ILE A 35 -4.52 -14.40 1.54
C ILE A 35 -5.49 -14.27 2.73
N ASN A 36 -5.28 -15.07 3.78
CA ASN A 36 -6.15 -15.09 4.95
C ASN A 36 -5.35 -14.83 6.23
N ASN A 37 -5.89 -14.03 7.14
CA ASN A 37 -5.41 -13.80 8.51
C ASN A 37 -3.90 -13.56 8.61
N ASN A 38 -3.38 -12.66 7.76
CA ASN A 38 -1.95 -12.38 7.70
C ASN A 38 -1.65 -10.88 7.78
N ALA A 39 -0.41 -10.55 8.15
CA ALA A 39 0.16 -9.23 7.92
C ALA A 39 1.11 -9.33 6.73
N VAL A 40 0.90 -8.51 5.71
CA VAL A 40 1.71 -8.50 4.50
C VAL A 40 2.22 -7.09 4.23
N GLY A 41 3.40 -6.98 3.62
CA GLY A 41 3.88 -5.70 3.13
C GLY A 41 3.13 -5.25 1.88
N SER A 42 3.72 -4.30 1.14
CA SER A 42 3.15 -3.81 -0.12
C SER A 42 2.84 -4.96 -1.09
N LEU A 43 1.76 -4.83 -1.87
CA LEU A 43 1.29 -5.87 -2.78
C LEU A 43 1.26 -5.40 -4.23
N THR A 44 1.54 -6.32 -5.15
CA THR A 44 1.27 -6.17 -6.58
C THR A 44 0.33 -7.28 -7.05
N ILE A 45 -0.82 -6.90 -7.61
CA ILE A 45 -1.76 -7.83 -8.22
C ILE A 45 -1.45 -7.86 -9.72
N PRO A 46 -0.98 -8.99 -10.29
CA PRO A 46 -0.63 -9.09 -11.71
C PRO A 46 -1.82 -8.86 -12.64
N SER A 47 -1.51 -8.61 -13.92
CA SER A 47 -2.55 -8.40 -14.92
C SER A 47 -3.49 -9.60 -15.04
N GLY A 48 -4.80 -9.33 -15.04
CA GLY A 48 -5.85 -10.34 -15.11
C GLY A 48 -5.98 -11.24 -13.88
N ALA A 49 -5.13 -11.07 -12.86
CA ALA A 49 -5.20 -11.87 -11.65
C ALA A 49 -6.26 -11.33 -10.68
N THR A 50 -6.74 -12.22 -9.81
CA THR A 50 -7.64 -11.86 -8.71
C THR A 50 -6.92 -12.10 -7.39
N CYS A 51 -6.83 -11.05 -6.58
CA CYS A 51 -6.32 -11.11 -5.22
C CYS A 51 -7.46 -10.85 -4.24
N ILE A 52 -7.58 -11.69 -3.23
CA ILE A 52 -8.57 -11.56 -2.18
C ILE A 52 -7.84 -11.54 -0.85
N LEU A 53 -8.04 -10.48 -0.07
CA LEU A 53 -7.51 -10.37 1.28
C LEU A 53 -8.67 -10.58 2.25
N ASN A 54 -8.56 -11.59 3.10
CA ASN A 54 -9.54 -11.89 4.15
C ASN A 54 -8.88 -11.75 5.51
N GLY A 55 -9.39 -10.89 6.39
CA GLY A 55 -8.80 -10.74 7.73
C GLY A 55 -7.33 -10.30 7.70
N THR A 56 -6.89 -9.61 6.65
CA THR A 56 -5.47 -9.34 6.37
C THR A 56 -5.17 -7.85 6.50
N SER A 57 -4.05 -7.50 7.11
CA SER A 57 -3.52 -6.14 7.12
C SER A 57 -2.36 -6.02 6.14
N VAL A 58 -2.45 -5.02 5.27
CA VAL A 58 -1.38 -4.63 4.35
C VAL A 58 -0.68 -3.42 4.96
N ASP A 59 0.57 -3.61 5.37
CA ASP A 59 1.46 -2.53 5.79
C ASP A 59 2.22 -1.99 4.56
N GLY A 60 1.54 -1.15 3.79
CA GLY A 60 2.09 -0.56 2.58
C GLY A 60 1.05 -0.35 1.47
N ASN A 61 1.56 -0.15 0.26
CA ASN A 61 0.75 0.21 -0.89
C ASN A 61 0.31 -1.03 -1.68
N VAL A 62 -0.81 -0.91 -2.39
CA VAL A 62 -1.31 -1.95 -3.28
C VAL A 62 -1.32 -1.43 -4.72
N SER A 63 -0.65 -2.14 -5.63
CA SER A 63 -0.67 -1.87 -7.06
C SER A 63 -1.48 -2.94 -7.79
N VAL A 64 -2.56 -2.54 -8.44
CA VAL A 64 -3.41 -3.43 -9.24
C VAL A 64 -3.14 -3.19 -10.71
N GLN A 65 -2.52 -4.19 -11.35
CA GLN A 65 -2.17 -4.12 -12.76
C GLN A 65 -3.40 -4.32 -13.66
N LYS A 66 -3.17 -4.17 -14.97
CA LYS A 66 -4.23 -4.18 -16.00
C LYS A 66 -5.19 -5.36 -15.86
N ASN A 67 -6.49 -5.10 -15.86
CA ASN A 67 -7.57 -6.09 -15.70
C ASN A 67 -7.50 -6.91 -14.40
N GLY A 68 -6.66 -6.53 -13.44
CA GLY A 68 -6.59 -7.17 -12.13
C GLY A 68 -7.85 -6.90 -11.31
N THR A 69 -8.17 -7.81 -10.39
CA THR A 69 -9.26 -7.67 -9.44
C THR A 69 -8.70 -7.73 -8.03
N PHE A 70 -9.05 -6.74 -7.20
CA PHE A 70 -8.61 -6.67 -5.81
C PHE A 70 -9.82 -6.58 -4.89
N ILE A 71 -9.89 -7.52 -3.93
CA ILE A 71 -10.99 -7.62 -2.98
C ILE A 71 -10.42 -7.58 -1.57
N LEU A 72 -10.85 -6.60 -0.79
CA LEU A 72 -10.62 -6.49 0.64
C LEU A 72 -11.87 -6.95 1.37
N ASN A 73 -11.71 -7.91 2.27
CA ASN A 73 -12.78 -8.43 3.10
C ASN A 73 -12.31 -8.50 4.55
N ASN A 74 -12.96 -7.73 5.42
CA ASN A 74 -12.55 -7.60 6.82
C ASN A 74 -11.04 -7.32 6.96
N SER A 75 -10.52 -6.43 6.13
CA SER A 75 -9.08 -6.22 5.91
C SER A 75 -8.76 -4.73 5.90
N SER A 76 -7.48 -4.39 6.08
CA SER A 76 -7.02 -2.99 6.07
C SER A 76 -5.78 -2.79 5.21
N VAL A 77 -5.64 -1.59 4.65
CA VAL A 77 -4.45 -1.13 3.93
C VAL A 77 -4.01 0.18 4.55
N SER A 78 -2.80 0.24 5.13
CA SER A 78 -2.24 1.47 5.71
C SER A 78 -1.75 2.45 4.63
N GLY A 79 -1.44 1.94 3.44
CA GLY A 79 -1.04 2.76 2.29
C GLY A 79 -2.17 3.08 1.32
N SER A 80 -1.78 3.50 0.13
CA SER A 80 -2.66 3.84 -0.98
C SER A 80 -2.91 2.64 -1.91
N VAL A 81 -4.05 2.65 -2.58
CA VAL A 81 -4.42 1.65 -3.60
C VAL A 81 -4.35 2.29 -4.99
N GLN A 82 -3.40 1.85 -5.79
CA GLN A 82 -3.21 2.30 -7.16
C GLN A 82 -3.81 1.28 -8.15
N ALA A 83 -4.94 1.64 -8.76
CA ALA A 83 -5.77 0.77 -9.59
C ALA A 83 -6.15 1.43 -10.93
N ASP A 84 -5.25 2.21 -11.51
CA ASP A 84 -5.47 2.99 -12.75
C ASP A 84 -5.91 2.14 -13.95
N THR A 85 -5.70 0.82 -13.92
CA THR A 85 -6.04 -0.10 -15.01
C THR A 85 -6.77 -1.36 -14.54
N ALA A 86 -7.30 -1.34 -13.31
CA ALA A 86 -7.93 -2.51 -12.71
C ALA A 86 -9.29 -2.82 -13.38
N LYS A 87 -9.69 -4.10 -13.34
CA LYS A 87 -11.04 -4.51 -13.72
C LYS A 87 -12.04 -4.20 -12.61
N ALA A 88 -11.67 -4.49 -11.36
CA ALA A 88 -12.57 -4.31 -10.23
C ALA A 88 -11.80 -4.13 -8.92
N ILE A 89 -12.32 -3.24 -8.07
CA ILE A 89 -11.88 -3.03 -6.70
C ILE A 89 -13.11 -3.15 -5.80
N LYS A 90 -13.04 -4.02 -4.79
CA LYS A 90 -14.14 -4.24 -3.85
C LYS A 90 -13.64 -4.16 -2.42
N LEU A 91 -14.22 -3.28 -1.61
CA LEU A 91 -13.98 -3.19 -0.17
C LEU A 91 -15.24 -3.64 0.56
N ILE A 92 -15.10 -4.60 1.46
CA ILE A 92 -16.19 -5.15 2.27
C ILE A 92 -15.73 -5.15 3.73
N ASN A 93 -16.43 -4.41 4.58
CA ASN A 93 -16.07 -4.26 6.00
C ASN A 93 -14.58 -3.93 6.18
N SER A 94 -14.04 -3.04 5.34
CA SER A 94 -12.60 -2.83 5.18
C SER A 94 -12.24 -1.36 5.18
N SER A 95 -10.97 -1.06 5.41
CA SER A 95 -10.45 0.31 5.38
C SER A 95 -9.23 0.46 4.47
N VAL A 96 -9.12 1.63 3.85
CA VAL A 96 -7.91 2.11 3.20
C VAL A 96 -7.60 3.47 3.79
N GLU A 97 -6.44 3.58 4.44
CA GLU A 97 -6.01 4.83 5.07
C GLU A 97 -5.55 5.86 4.03
N GLY A 98 -4.86 5.39 2.99
CA GLY A 98 -4.37 6.22 1.91
C GLY A 98 -5.39 6.56 0.83
N ASP A 99 -4.86 7.10 -0.27
CA ASP A 99 -5.64 7.45 -1.44
C ASP A 99 -6.03 6.20 -2.24
N VAL A 100 -7.21 6.21 -2.84
CA VAL A 100 -7.62 5.20 -3.83
C VAL A 100 -7.70 5.86 -5.19
N LYS A 101 -6.91 5.38 -6.15
CA LYS A 101 -6.90 5.93 -7.51
C LYS A 101 -7.29 4.86 -8.52
N ALA A 102 -8.47 5.04 -9.11
CA ALA A 102 -9.05 4.17 -10.13
C ALA A 102 -9.50 5.05 -11.30
N THR A 103 -8.76 5.07 -12.40
CA THR A 103 -9.03 6.02 -13.50
C THR A 103 -9.48 5.36 -14.81
N GLN A 104 -9.41 4.01 -14.93
CA GLN A 104 -9.79 3.32 -16.17
C GLN A 104 -11.29 3.16 -16.37
N VAL A 105 -11.66 3.07 -17.64
CA VAL A 105 -13.01 2.91 -18.16
C VAL A 105 -13.76 1.67 -17.68
N ALA A 106 -13.03 0.58 -17.40
CA ALA A 106 -13.62 -0.71 -17.08
C ALA A 106 -13.71 -0.99 -15.58
N THR A 107 -13.19 -0.11 -14.72
CA THR A 107 -13.07 -0.40 -13.29
C THR A 107 -14.42 -0.26 -12.60
N SER A 108 -14.89 -1.33 -11.96
CA SER A 108 -15.95 -1.25 -10.95
C SER A 108 -15.35 -1.02 -9.58
N LEU A 109 -15.69 0.08 -8.91
CA LEU A 109 -15.32 0.34 -7.53
C LEU A 109 -16.54 0.17 -6.63
N SER A 110 -16.48 -0.80 -5.72
CA SER A 110 -17.58 -1.12 -4.80
C SER A 110 -17.09 -1.03 -3.36
N LEU A 111 -17.80 -0.24 -2.56
CA LEU A 111 -17.58 -0.07 -1.13
C LEU A 111 -18.83 -0.55 -0.39
N ASP A 112 -18.66 -1.50 0.51
CA ASP A 112 -19.71 -2.01 1.40
C ASP A 112 -19.22 -1.96 2.83
N LYS A 113 -19.89 -1.18 3.69
CA LYS A 113 -19.50 -0.95 5.09
C LYS A 113 -18.01 -0.63 5.25
N SER A 114 -17.48 0.18 4.34
CA SER A 114 -16.05 0.39 4.20
C SER A 114 -15.68 1.86 4.25
N MET A 115 -14.40 2.12 4.50
CA MET A 115 -13.89 3.47 4.69
C MET A 115 -12.66 3.72 3.83
N ILE A 116 -12.65 4.87 3.15
CA ILE A 116 -11.45 5.43 2.54
C ILE A 116 -11.17 6.74 3.27
N SER A 117 -10.07 6.80 4.02
CA SER A 117 -9.68 8.04 4.72
C SER A 117 -9.04 9.04 3.77
N GLY A 118 -8.29 8.56 2.77
CA GLY A 118 -7.71 9.40 1.74
C GLY A 118 -8.71 9.88 0.67
N ASN A 119 -8.16 10.47 -0.39
CA ASN A 119 -8.91 10.93 -1.54
C ASN A 119 -9.25 9.75 -2.47
N LEU A 120 -10.40 9.86 -3.12
CA LEU A 120 -10.80 8.95 -4.19
C LEU A 120 -10.60 9.63 -5.54
N TYR A 121 -9.69 9.16 -6.38
CA TYR A 121 -9.51 9.65 -7.74
C TYR A 121 -10.25 8.73 -8.72
N CYS A 122 -11.21 9.28 -9.46
CA CYS A 122 -11.99 8.53 -10.43
C CYS A 122 -12.35 9.31 -11.71
N SER A 123 -12.50 8.57 -12.81
CA SER A 123 -12.99 9.11 -14.09
C SER A 123 -14.47 8.75 -14.32
N SER A 124 -15.14 9.43 -15.25
CA SER A 124 -16.59 9.30 -15.55
C SER A 124 -17.02 7.93 -16.06
N LEU A 125 -16.06 7.03 -16.13
CA LEU A 125 -16.18 5.70 -16.69
C LEU A 125 -16.06 4.63 -15.58
N VAL A 126 -15.56 5.02 -14.40
CA VAL A 126 -15.57 4.17 -13.21
C VAL A 126 -16.96 4.18 -12.60
N LYS A 127 -17.55 3.00 -12.44
CA LYS A 127 -18.79 2.83 -11.70
C LYS A 127 -18.46 2.75 -10.22
N LEU A 128 -18.91 3.74 -9.44
CA LEU A 128 -18.77 3.75 -7.99
C LEU A 128 -20.10 3.35 -7.34
N SER A 129 -20.06 2.33 -6.48
CA SER A 129 -21.18 1.98 -5.60
C SER A 129 -20.69 2.02 -4.17
N ALA A 130 -21.31 2.84 -3.33
CA ALA A 130 -21.00 2.95 -1.91
C ALA A 130 -22.26 2.64 -1.08
N ASN A 131 -22.20 1.57 -0.30
CA ASN A 131 -23.25 1.18 0.64
C ASN A 131 -22.71 1.26 2.06
N MET A 132 -23.38 2.04 2.93
CA MET A 132 -22.96 2.27 4.33
C MET A 132 -21.45 2.57 4.45
N SER A 133 -20.89 3.27 3.47
CA SER A 133 -19.46 3.48 3.35
C SER A 133 -19.14 4.98 3.41
N SER A 134 -17.94 5.31 3.87
CA SER A 134 -17.47 6.68 4.01
C SER A 134 -16.22 6.90 3.18
N ILE A 135 -16.14 8.05 2.51
CA ILE A 135 -14.92 8.57 1.90
C ILE A 135 -14.68 9.90 2.59
N GLU A 136 -13.69 9.95 3.48
CA GLU A 136 -13.42 11.17 4.27
C GLU A 136 -12.69 12.22 3.45
N GLY A 137 -11.77 11.78 2.58
CA GLY A 137 -11.09 12.65 1.65
C GLY A 137 -12.00 13.13 0.52
N LYS A 138 -11.42 13.89 -0.40
CA LYS A 138 -12.16 14.42 -1.54
C LYS A 138 -12.32 13.35 -2.61
N THR A 139 -13.49 13.30 -3.23
CA THR A 139 -13.63 12.61 -4.52
C THR A 139 -13.15 13.56 -5.63
N ILE A 140 -12.07 13.17 -6.30
CA ILE A 140 -11.39 13.94 -7.34
C ILE A 140 -11.73 13.32 -8.71
N GLY A 141 -12.26 14.16 -9.59
CA GLY A 141 -12.80 13.73 -10.88
C GLY A 141 -14.31 13.50 -10.80
N LYS A 142 -14.85 12.64 -11.66
CA LYS A 142 -16.29 12.37 -11.73
C LYS A 142 -16.48 10.87 -11.75
N CYS A 143 -16.93 10.23 -10.68
CA CYS A 143 -17.34 8.83 -10.74
C CYS A 143 -18.74 8.74 -11.38
N LYS A 144 -19.07 7.59 -11.96
CA LYS A 144 -20.43 7.27 -12.45
C LYS A 144 -21.22 6.48 -11.42
#